data_AF-A0A5C4W712-F1
#
_entry.id   AF-A0A5C4W712-F1
#
_cell.length_a   1.000
_cell.length_b   1.000
_cell.length_c   1.000
_cell.angle_alpha   90.00
_cell.angle_beta   90.00
_cell.angle_gamma   90.00
#
_symmetry.space_group_name_H-M   'P 1'
#
loop_
_entity.id
_entity.type
_entity.pdbx_description
1 polymer ?
#
loop_
_entity_poly.entity_id
_entity_poly.type
_entity_poly.pdbx_seq_one_letter_code
_entity_poly.pdbx_strand_id
1 'polypeptide(L)'
;MTDGFETRETWPFECLRCLHVWEEHFVVRHLTDVHGNEVEIWLSSGVAVPPPWSGACCPHCGAYHATSFPWGYLARHPELVAGPEPELVPGPAPAGVPAVAEPGRTSAPRTNLPGRLLIALGVPLALFVGYELYANAVAAAAHHR
;
A
#
# COMPACT_ATOMS: atom_id res chain seq x y z
N MET A 1 0.61 34.96 -12.37
CA MET A 1 1.81 34.19 -12.05
C MET A 1 1.57 33.72 -10.62
N THR A 2 1.33 32.43 -10.44
CA THR A 2 1.10 31.86 -9.12
C THR A 2 2.44 31.83 -8.42
N ASP A 3 2.73 32.82 -7.58
CA ASP A 3 3.91 32.78 -6.72
C ASP A 3 3.74 31.57 -5.80
N GLY A 4 4.50 30.52 -6.08
CA GLY A 4 4.47 29.27 -5.37
C GLY A 4 5.88 28.78 -5.15
N PHE A 5 6.09 28.07 -4.06
CA PHE A 5 7.37 27.45 -3.74
C PHE A 5 7.18 25.95 -3.56
N GLU A 6 8.28 25.23 -3.72
CA GLU A 6 8.34 23.78 -3.54
C GLU A 6 9.11 23.45 -2.26
N THR A 7 8.54 22.58 -1.44
CA THR A 7 9.18 22.00 -0.26
C THR A 7 9.41 20.51 -0.49
N ARG A 8 10.55 19.98 -0.04
CA ARG A 8 10.85 18.55 -0.10
C ARG A 8 10.72 17.93 1.29
N GLU A 9 9.95 16.87 1.39
CA GLU A 9 9.68 16.17 2.64
C GLU A 9 9.86 14.66 2.42
N THR A 10 10.35 13.90 3.40
CA THR A 10 10.43 12.44 3.30
C THR A 10 9.68 11.77 4.44
N TRP A 11 8.50 11.25 4.14
CA TRP A 11 7.62 10.75 5.17
C TRP A 11 7.93 9.30 5.51
N PRO A 12 8.18 8.99 6.79
CA PRO A 12 8.27 7.61 7.25
C PRO A 12 6.88 7.02 7.46
N PHE A 13 6.76 5.74 7.14
CA PHE A 13 5.54 4.95 7.28
C PHE A 13 5.82 3.64 7.99
N GLU A 14 4.82 3.15 8.71
CA GLU A 14 4.80 1.82 9.29
C GLU A 14 3.51 1.10 8.90
N CYS A 15 3.63 -0.13 8.43
CA CYS A 15 2.47 -0.96 8.14
C CYS A 15 1.94 -1.60 9.42
N LEU A 16 0.70 -1.27 9.81
CA LEU A 16 0.05 -1.86 10.99
C LEU A 16 -0.36 -3.34 10.78
N ARG A 17 -0.13 -3.91 9.59
CA ARG A 17 -0.38 -5.32 9.29
C ARG A 17 0.88 -6.19 9.34
N CYS A 18 2.00 -5.73 8.80
CA CYS A 18 3.24 -6.53 8.69
C CYS A 18 4.45 -5.87 9.35
N LEU A 19 4.28 -4.71 9.98
CA LEU A 19 5.30 -3.94 10.68
C LEU A 19 6.50 -3.52 9.81
N HIS A 20 6.35 -3.60 8.49
CA HIS A 20 7.35 -3.08 7.57
C HIS A 20 7.38 -1.55 7.66
N VAL A 21 8.56 -1.00 7.87
CA VAL A 21 8.85 0.43 7.91
C VAL A 21 9.52 0.84 6.61
N TRP A 22 9.07 1.93 6.02
CA TRP A 22 9.67 2.50 4.82
C TRP A 22 9.56 4.03 4.82
N GLU A 23 10.33 4.67 3.94
CA GLU A 23 10.31 6.10 3.74
C GLU A 23 9.93 6.42 2.29
N GLU A 24 9.20 7.51 2.07
CA GLU A 24 8.86 7.98 0.73
C GLU A 24 9.08 9.50 0.61
N HIS A 25 9.64 9.91 -0.53
CA HIS A 25 9.99 11.30 -0.81
C HIS A 25 8.86 12.02 -1.54
N PHE A 26 8.44 13.15 -0.98
CA PHE A 26 7.40 14.01 -1.54
C PHE A 26 7.96 15.39 -1.87
N VAL A 27 7.39 15.99 -2.91
CA VAL A 27 7.52 17.42 -3.21
C VAL A 27 6.15 18.05 -2.99
N VAL A 28 6.08 19.04 -2.11
CA VAL A 28 4.87 19.82 -1.84
C VAL A 28 4.98 21.13 -2.57
N ARG A 29 4.08 21.37 -3.52
CA ARG A 29 3.92 22.66 -4.21
C ARG A 29 2.90 23.49 -3.45
N HIS A 30 3.36 24.59 -2.87
CA HIS A 30 2.51 25.60 -2.25
C HIS A 30 2.13 26.62 -3.32
N LEU A 31 0.84 26.81 -3.54
CA LEU A 31 0.29 27.70 -4.55
C LEU A 31 -0.82 28.55 -3.93
N THR A 32 -1.00 29.77 -4.42
CA THR A 32 -2.13 30.62 -4.05
C THR A 32 -3.14 30.65 -5.20
N ASP A 33 -4.39 30.28 -4.96
CA ASP A 33 -5.41 30.34 -6.01
C ASP A 33 -5.80 31.79 -6.37
N VAL A 34 -6.69 31.94 -7.36
CA VAL A 34 -7.18 33.26 -7.83
C VAL A 34 -8.03 34.00 -6.79
N HIS A 35 -8.41 33.34 -5.71
CA HIS A 35 -9.19 33.89 -4.60
C HIS A 35 -8.31 34.17 -3.37
N GLY A 36 -7.01 33.88 -3.44
CA GLY A 36 -6.09 34.06 -2.32
C GLY A 36 -6.01 32.89 -1.34
N ASN A 37 -6.63 31.74 -1.64
CA ASN A 37 -6.53 30.55 -0.79
C ASN A 37 -5.24 29.80 -1.06
N GLU A 38 -4.63 29.27 -0.01
CA GLU A 38 -3.47 28.41 -0.10
C GLU A 38 -3.89 26.99 -0.53
N VAL A 39 -3.18 26.46 -1.52
CA VAL A 39 -3.41 25.14 -2.11
C VAL A 39 -2.09 24.39 -2.14
N GLU A 40 -2.10 23.16 -1.64
CA GLU A 40 -0.95 22.26 -1.67
C GLU A 40 -1.16 21.15 -2.70
N ILE A 41 -0.18 20.96 -3.58
CA ILE A 41 -0.12 19.80 -4.48
C ILE A 41 1.03 18.90 -4.05
N TRP A 42 0.69 17.68 -3.67
CA TRP A 42 1.64 16.66 -3.26
C TRP A 42 2.09 15.84 -4.47
N LEU A 43 3.40 15.69 -4.63
CA LEU A 43 4.01 14.93 -5.72
C LEU A 43 4.91 13.84 -5.17
N SER A 44 4.75 12.60 -5.66
CA SER A 44 5.71 11.51 -5.49
C SER A 44 6.32 11.18 -6.84
N SER A 45 7.65 11.22 -6.95
CA SER A 45 8.36 11.00 -8.23
C SER A 45 7.85 11.87 -9.40
N GLY A 46 7.39 13.09 -9.10
CA GLY A 46 6.82 14.03 -10.08
C GLY A 46 5.36 13.79 -10.45
N VAL A 47 4.71 12.76 -9.91
CA VAL A 47 3.29 12.44 -10.13
C VAL A 47 2.45 12.97 -8.98
N ALA A 48 1.31 13.59 -9.29
CA ALA A 48 0.37 14.07 -8.28
C ALA A 48 -0.26 12.91 -7.50
N VAL A 49 -0.18 12.99 -6.18
CA VAL A 49 -0.64 11.97 -5.24
C VAL A 49 -1.44 12.61 -4.10
N PRO A 50 -2.23 11.82 -3.35
CA PRO A 50 -2.82 12.29 -2.11
C PRO A 50 -1.74 12.64 -1.06
N PRO A 51 -2.07 13.45 -0.05
CA PRO A 51 -1.16 13.68 1.08
C PRO A 51 -0.79 12.37 1.81
N PRO A 52 0.39 12.29 2.47
CA PRO A 52 0.93 11.09 3.11
C PRO A 52 -0.05 10.37 4.04
N TRP A 53 -0.83 11.11 4.81
CA TRP A 53 -1.80 10.58 5.77
C TRP A 53 -3.10 10.06 5.12
N SER A 54 -3.27 10.18 3.80
CA SER A 54 -4.50 9.78 3.09
C SER A 54 -4.56 8.30 2.69
N GLY A 55 -3.74 7.45 3.34
CA GLY A 55 -3.81 5.99 3.19
C GLY A 55 -2.80 5.41 2.20
N ALA A 56 -1.53 5.34 2.61
CA ALA A 56 -0.47 4.70 1.84
C ALA A 56 -0.64 3.17 1.76
N CYS A 57 -0.23 2.57 0.64
CA CYS A 57 -0.21 1.13 0.44
C CYS A 57 1.15 0.57 0.82
N CYS A 58 1.19 -0.42 1.71
CA CYS A 58 2.43 -1.07 2.11
C CYS A 58 3.08 -1.81 0.92
N PRO A 59 4.34 -1.49 0.53
CA PRO A 59 5.00 -2.13 -0.61
C PRO A 59 5.32 -3.61 -0.36
N HIS A 60 5.44 -4.01 0.90
CA HIS A 60 5.76 -5.39 1.28
C HIS A 60 4.53 -6.32 1.27
N CYS A 61 3.38 -5.88 1.79
CA CYS A 61 2.19 -6.75 1.95
C CYS A 61 0.93 -6.29 1.21
N GLY A 62 0.93 -5.12 0.56
CA GLY A 62 -0.18 -4.57 -0.21
C GLY A 62 -1.37 -4.05 0.60
N ALA A 63 -1.24 -3.91 1.92
CA ALA A 63 -2.33 -3.42 2.77
C ALA A 63 -2.37 -1.89 2.81
N TYR A 64 -3.57 -1.31 2.72
CA TYR A 64 -3.86 0.12 2.97
C TYR A 64 -4.04 0.41 4.46
N HIS A 65 -3.23 -0.23 5.30
CA HIS A 65 -3.29 -0.10 6.75
C HIS A 65 -1.89 0.31 7.23
N ALA A 66 -1.56 1.56 6.97
CA ALA A 66 -0.29 2.17 7.30
C ALA A 66 -0.52 3.44 8.11
N THR A 67 0.36 3.68 9.08
CA THR A 67 0.46 4.97 9.77
C THR A 67 1.65 5.74 9.21
N SER A 68 1.55 7.05 9.18
CA SER A 68 2.62 7.97 8.79
C SER A 68 3.10 8.76 10.01
N PHE A 69 4.40 9.01 10.12
CA PHE A 69 4.94 9.88 11.17
C PHE A 69 5.47 11.19 10.58
N PRO A 70 5.52 12.28 11.36
CA PRO A 70 6.04 13.55 10.88
C PRO A 70 7.49 13.47 10.39
N TRP A 71 7.88 14.44 9.57
CA TRP A 71 9.25 14.59 9.08
C TRP A 71 10.29 14.52 10.22
N GLY A 72 11.36 13.76 10.00
CA GLY A 72 12.46 13.58 10.96
C GLY A 72 12.09 12.78 12.22
N TYR A 73 10.93 12.10 12.24
CA TYR A 73 10.56 11.21 13.34
C TYR A 73 11.53 10.04 13.49
N LEU A 74 11.88 9.34 12.41
CA LEU A 74 12.83 8.22 12.45
C LEU A 74 14.26 8.66 12.78
N ALA A 75 14.66 9.89 12.42
CA ALA A 75 15.95 10.43 12.84
C ALA A 75 16.04 10.61 14.38
N ARG A 76 14.90 10.84 15.05
CA ARG A 76 14.80 10.91 16.51
C ARG A 76 14.54 9.56 17.17
N HIS A 77 14.09 8.56 16.41
CA HIS A 77 13.70 7.23 16.86
C HIS A 77 14.32 6.12 15.99
N PRO A 78 15.67 6.00 15.96
CA PRO A 78 16.35 4.99 15.15
C PRO A 78 15.98 3.55 15.55
N GLU A 79 15.52 3.33 16.79
CA GLU A 79 15.06 2.03 17.29
C GLU A 79 13.86 1.43 16.52
N LEU A 80 13.10 2.26 15.82
CA LEU A 80 11.95 1.82 15.02
C LEU A 80 12.36 1.32 13.63
N VAL A 81 13.55 1.70 13.16
CA VAL A 81 14.11 1.13 11.94
C VAL A 81 14.62 -0.25 12.31
N ALA A 82 13.98 -1.29 11.78
CA ALA A 82 14.43 -2.67 12.00
C ALA A 82 15.92 -2.76 11.65
N GLY A 83 16.75 -2.91 12.69
CA GLY A 83 18.18 -3.08 12.51
C GLY A 83 18.47 -4.35 11.70
N PRO A 84 19.65 -4.45 11.06
CA PRO A 84 20.06 -5.68 10.44
C PRO A 84 19.90 -6.81 11.45
N GLU A 85 19.21 -7.88 11.05
CA GLU A 85 19.06 -9.11 11.83
C GLU A 85 20.45 -9.43 12.40
N PRO A 86 20.61 -9.53 13.74
CA PRO A 86 21.93 -9.72 14.33
C PRO A 86 22.51 -10.97 13.70
N GLU A 87 23.58 -10.78 12.91
CA GLU A 87 24.33 -11.86 12.31
C GLU A 87 24.68 -12.81 13.44
N LEU A 88 24.06 -13.99 13.42
CA LEU A 88 24.12 -14.97 14.48
C LEU A 88 25.58 -15.44 14.57
N VAL A 89 26.40 -14.75 15.36
CA VAL A 89 27.78 -15.14 15.62
C VAL A 89 27.71 -16.57 16.16
N PRO A 90 28.39 -17.55 15.54
CA PRO A 90 28.40 -18.92 16.06
C PRO A 90 29.16 -18.94 17.39
N GLY A 91 28.45 -18.70 18.49
CA GLY A 91 28.95 -18.90 19.84
C GLY A 91 28.96 -20.40 20.19
N PRO A 92 29.90 -20.87 21.03
CA PRO A 92 29.97 -22.28 21.41
C PRO A 92 28.67 -22.71 22.13
N ALA A 93 28.10 -23.81 21.65
CA ALA A 93 26.80 -24.33 22.06
C ALA A 93 26.69 -24.51 23.58
N PRO A 94 25.71 -23.89 24.25
CA PRO A 94 25.29 -24.35 25.57
C PRO A 94 24.39 -25.58 25.41
N ALA A 95 24.78 -26.64 26.13
CA ALA A 95 24.02 -27.87 26.21
C ALA A 95 22.64 -27.64 26.86
N GLY A 96 21.61 -28.18 26.22
CA GLY A 96 20.47 -28.76 26.91
C GLY A 96 19.46 -27.80 27.53
N VAL A 97 18.76 -27.03 26.69
CA VAL A 97 17.37 -26.65 26.99
C VAL A 97 16.57 -26.93 25.72
N PRO A 98 15.52 -27.78 25.75
CA PRO A 98 14.63 -27.87 24.60
C PRO A 98 13.90 -26.53 24.50
N ALA A 99 14.38 -25.68 23.61
CA ALA A 99 13.67 -24.51 23.16
C ALA A 99 12.35 -24.99 22.58
N VAL A 100 11.24 -24.68 23.27
CA VAL A 100 9.95 -24.60 22.60
C VAL A 100 10.13 -23.53 21.54
N ALA A 101 10.29 -23.98 20.30
CA ALA A 101 10.28 -23.11 19.14
C ALA A 101 8.88 -22.49 19.08
N GLU A 102 8.74 -21.28 19.62
CA GLU A 102 7.70 -20.41 19.10
C GLU A 102 8.01 -20.23 17.61
N PRO A 103 7.11 -20.63 16.70
CA PRO A 103 7.35 -20.43 15.29
C PRO A 103 7.36 -18.93 15.07
N GLY A 104 8.57 -18.37 14.95
CA GLY A 104 8.80 -17.06 14.39
C GLY A 104 7.95 -16.97 13.14
N ARG A 105 6.95 -16.11 13.20
CA ARG A 105 5.91 -15.99 12.18
C ARG A 105 6.57 -15.35 10.97
N THR A 106 7.30 -16.16 10.21
CA THR A 106 7.87 -15.78 8.93
C THR A 106 6.66 -15.54 8.05
N SER A 107 6.28 -14.27 7.89
CA SER A 107 5.24 -13.91 6.96
C SER A 107 5.82 -14.17 5.58
N ALA A 108 5.49 -15.35 5.03
CA ALA A 108 5.78 -15.68 3.64
C ALA A 108 5.36 -14.48 2.77
N PRO A 109 6.18 -14.08 1.79
CA PRO A 109 5.83 -13.01 0.87
C PRO A 109 4.51 -13.40 0.20
N ARG A 110 3.42 -12.77 0.63
CA ARG A 110 2.12 -12.96 -0.01
C ARG A 110 2.17 -12.13 -1.26
N THR A 111 2.59 -12.76 -2.36
CA THR A 111 2.42 -12.24 -3.70
C THR A 111 0.99 -11.70 -3.81
N ASN A 112 0.86 -10.39 -4.04
CA ASN A 112 -0.43 -9.77 -4.38
C ASN A 112 -0.93 -10.47 -5.65
N LEU A 113 -1.78 -11.47 -5.46
CA LEU A 113 -2.27 -12.29 -6.56
C LEU A 113 -3.36 -11.46 -7.25
N PRO A 114 -3.17 -11.04 -8.52
CA PRO A 114 -4.10 -10.18 -9.26
C PRO A 114 -5.50 -10.78 -9.49
N GLY A 115 -5.75 -12.00 -9.00
CA GLY A 115 -7.00 -12.73 -9.15
C GLY A 115 -8.23 -12.07 -8.51
N ARG A 116 -8.08 -11.25 -7.47
CA ARG A 116 -9.24 -10.61 -6.82
C ARG A 116 -9.92 -9.56 -7.71
N LEU A 117 -9.15 -8.83 -8.51
CA LEU A 117 -9.69 -7.86 -9.46
C LEU A 117 -10.34 -8.55 -10.68
N LEU A 118 -9.73 -9.65 -11.15
CA LEU A 118 -10.28 -10.47 -12.24
C LEU A 118 -11.61 -11.13 -11.85
N ILE A 119 -11.77 -11.55 -10.59
CA ILE A 119 -13.04 -12.10 -10.09
C ILE A 119 -14.10 -10.99 -9.95
N ALA A 120 -13.73 -9.84 -9.39
CA ALA A 120 -14.66 -8.74 -9.15
C ALA A 120 -15.26 -8.16 -10.45
N LEU A 121 -14.49 -8.13 -11.54
CA LEU A 121 -14.96 -7.64 -12.84
C LEU A 121 -15.46 -8.76 -13.77
N GLY A 122 -14.84 -9.94 -13.70
CA GLY A 122 -15.16 -11.06 -14.60
C GLY A 122 -16.49 -11.74 -14.28
N VAL A 123 -16.84 -11.89 -13.00
CA VAL A 123 -18.10 -12.56 -12.61
C VAL A 123 -19.34 -11.74 -13.03
N PRO A 124 -19.43 -10.42 -12.75
CA PRO A 124 -20.55 -9.62 -13.21
C PRO A 124 -20.68 -9.59 -14.74
N LEU A 125 -19.56 -9.49 -15.46
CA LEU A 125 -19.56 -9.48 -16.93
C LEU A 125 -20.07 -10.80 -17.52
N ALA A 126 -19.61 -11.93 -16.98
CA ALA A 126 -20.05 -13.25 -17.43
C ALA A 126 -21.55 -13.49 -17.17
N LEU A 127 -22.06 -13.05 -16.02
CA LEU A 127 -23.49 -13.12 -15.70
C LEU A 127 -24.33 -12.27 -16.65
N PHE A 128 -23.89 -11.04 -16.94
CA PHE A 128 -24.60 -10.15 -17.86
C PHE A 128 -24.65 -10.73 -19.28
N VAL A 129 -23.50 -11.15 -19.82
CA VAL A 129 -23.44 -11.75 -21.16
C VAL A 129 -24.26 -13.04 -21.23
N GLY A 130 -24.19 -13.90 -20.20
CA GLY A 130 -25.00 -15.11 -20.12
C GLY A 130 -26.51 -14.82 -20.09
N TYR A 131 -26.93 -13.80 -19.34
CA TYR A 131 -28.32 -13.37 -19.27
C TYR A 131 -28.83 -12.86 -20.62
N GLU A 132 -28.07 -11.99 -21.29
CA GLU A 132 -28.43 -11.47 -22.62
C GLU A 132 -28.55 -12.59 -23.66
N LEU A 133 -27.62 -13.54 -23.66
CA LEU A 133 -27.69 -14.70 -24.57
C LEU A 133 -28.93 -15.56 -24.29
N TYR A 134 -29.22 -15.82 -23.01
CA TYR A 134 -30.41 -16.58 -22.61
C TYR A 134 -31.71 -15.87 -23.01
N ALA A 135 -31.82 -14.57 -22.72
CA ALA A 135 -33.00 -13.77 -23.04
C ALA A 135 -33.26 -13.75 -24.55
N ASN A 136 -32.21 -13.54 -25.35
CA ASN A 136 -32.32 -13.55 -26.81
C ASN A 136 -32.70 -14.94 -27.37
N ALA A 137 -32.14 -16.02 -26.82
CA ALA A 137 -32.50 -17.38 -27.22
C ALA A 137 -33.98 -17.70 -26.92
N VAL A 138 -34.48 -17.30 -25.75
CA VAL A 138 -35.89 -17.48 -25.37
C VAL A 138 -36.81 -16.64 -26.27
N ALA A 139 -36.45 -15.39 -26.55
CA ALA A 139 -37.21 -14.53 -27.45
C ALA A 139 -37.26 -15.10 -28.88
N ALA A 140 -36.12 -15.57 -29.41
CA ALA A 140 -36.06 -16.22 -30.71
C ALA A 140 -36.92 -17.51 -30.76
N ALA A 141 -36.86 -18.34 -29.73
CA ALA A 141 -37.67 -19.56 -29.63
C ALA A 141 -39.19 -19.26 -29.53
N ALA A 142 -39.57 -18.16 -28.90
CA ALA A 142 -40.96 -17.72 -28.81
C ALA A 142 -41.50 -17.19 -30.14
N HIS A 143 -40.68 -16.55 -30.98
CA HIS A 143 -41.08 -16.06 -32.30
C HIS A 143 -41.27 -17.17 -33.35
N HIS A 144 -40.69 -18.35 -33.14
CA HIS A 144 -40.82 -19.51 -34.03
C HIS A 144 -42.00 -20.44 -33.69
N ARG A 145 -42.79 -20.12 -32.66
CA ARG A 145 -44.06 -20.79 -32.32
C ARG A 145 -45.25 -19.96 -32.77
#